data_AF-A0AAV5JAR4-F1
#
_entry.id   AF-A0AAV5JAR4-F1
#
_cell.length_a   1.000
_cell.length_b   1.000
_cell.length_c   1.000
_cell.angle_alpha   90.00
_cell.angle_beta   90.00
_cell.angle_gamma   90.00
#
_symmetry.space_group_name_H-M   'P 1'
#
loop_
_entity.id
_entity.type
_entity.pdbx_description
1 polymer ?
#
loop_
_entity_poly.entity_id
_entity_poly.type
_entity_poly.pdbx_seq_one_letter_code
_entity_poly.pdbx_strand_id
1 'polypeptide(L)'
;MTILFTLVLFSLILSLTFAIQKPYVVYLGEHTHGPEPTSLELNQVTTSHYKILSFVVGSAEIARDKIFYSYTHSINGFVAVLDEEEAVQLAKRLDVISVFPNKPRKLHTTHSWEFLRLKRDGIIPSEAIWKKARFGKDTIIGNLDTVHCFGRHVCMNLTVIGSMANSF
;
A
#
# COMPACT_ATOMS: atom_id res chain seq x y z
N MET A 1 -28.26 21.68 -38.98
CA MET A 1 -28.67 21.74 -37.55
C MET A 1 -28.65 20.37 -36.89
N THR A 2 -29.25 19.34 -37.49
CA THR A 2 -29.26 17.96 -36.95
C THR A 2 -27.88 17.31 -36.85
N ILE A 3 -27.01 17.43 -37.87
CA ILE A 3 -25.65 16.84 -37.86
C ILE A 3 -24.77 17.46 -36.76
N LEU A 4 -24.85 18.77 -36.59
CA LEU A 4 -24.12 19.48 -35.54
C LEU A 4 -24.62 19.04 -34.16
N PHE A 5 -25.94 18.91 -34.00
CA PHE A 5 -26.55 18.41 -32.77
C PHE A 5 -26.14 16.97 -32.45
N THR A 6 -26.08 16.08 -33.45
CA THR A 6 -25.60 14.70 -33.25
C THR A 6 -24.12 14.64 -32.92
N LEU A 7 -23.28 15.49 -33.51
CA LEU A 7 -21.84 15.56 -33.18
C LEU A 7 -21.60 16.08 -31.76
N VAL A 8 -22.39 17.06 -31.33
CA VAL A 8 -22.37 17.59 -29.96
C VAL A 8 -22.87 16.55 -28.97
N LEU A 9 -23.97 15.83 -29.28
CA LEU A 9 -24.45 14.75 -28.43
C LEU A 9 -23.41 13.62 -28.32
N PHE A 10 -22.78 13.25 -29.44
CA PHE A 10 -21.76 12.20 -29.46
C PHE A 10 -20.52 12.58 -28.65
N SER A 11 -20.04 13.82 -28.71
CA SER A 11 -18.90 14.28 -27.90
C SER A 11 -19.24 14.38 -26.40
N LEU A 12 -20.48 14.75 -26.05
CA LEU A 12 -21.00 14.69 -24.67
C LEU A 12 -21.09 13.26 -24.13
N ILE A 13 -21.47 12.29 -24.96
CA ILE A 13 -21.50 10.87 -24.58
C ILE A 13 -20.07 10.31 -24.44
N LEU A 14 -19.16 10.68 -25.34
CA LEU A 14 -17.76 10.23 -25.32
C LEU A 14 -16.98 10.78 -24.10
N SER A 15 -17.28 12.00 -23.67
CA SER A 15 -16.68 12.60 -22.48
C SER A 15 -17.18 11.97 -21.18
N LEU A 16 -18.41 11.42 -21.15
CA LEU A 16 -18.96 10.71 -20.01
C LEU A 16 -18.39 9.28 -19.86
N THR A 17 -17.85 8.69 -20.93
CA THR A 17 -17.25 7.33 -20.91
C THR A 17 -15.80 7.28 -20.45
N PHE A 18 -15.15 8.41 -20.14
CA PHE A 18 -13.81 8.35 -19.55
C PHE A 18 -13.88 7.82 -18.11
N ALA A 19 -13.43 6.58 -17.94
CA ALA A 19 -13.35 5.94 -16.65
C ALA A 19 -12.42 6.76 -15.72
N ILE A 20 -12.96 7.25 -14.61
CA ILE A 20 -12.21 8.11 -13.69
C ILE A 20 -11.17 7.25 -12.97
N GLN A 21 -9.90 7.46 -13.31
CA GLN A 21 -8.79 6.79 -12.64
C GLN A 21 -8.52 7.39 -11.25
N LYS A 22 -8.43 6.54 -10.24
CA LYS A 22 -8.16 6.91 -8.84
C LYS A 22 -7.14 5.93 -8.23
N PRO A 23 -6.38 6.35 -7.22
CA PRO A 23 -5.49 5.43 -6.54
C PRO A 23 -6.31 4.47 -5.64
N TYR A 24 -5.99 3.19 -5.70
CA TYR A 24 -6.53 2.12 -4.86
C TYR A 24 -5.42 1.36 -4.17
N VAL A 25 -5.71 0.89 -2.96
CA VAL A 25 -4.88 -0.10 -2.25
C VAL A 25 -5.44 -1.48 -2.54
N VAL A 26 -4.57 -2.39 -2.97
CA VAL A 26 -4.84 -3.81 -3.15
C VAL A 26 -4.11 -4.56 -2.05
N TYR A 27 -4.85 -5.19 -1.15
CA TYR A 27 -4.32 -5.95 -0.02
C TYR A 27 -4.36 -7.44 -0.32
N LEU A 28 -3.21 -8.10 -0.18
CA LEU A 28 -2.98 -9.50 -0.51
C LEU A 28 -2.72 -10.37 0.73
N GLY A 29 -2.64 -9.78 1.93
CA GLY A 29 -2.45 -10.51 3.18
C GLY A 29 -1.04 -10.45 3.72
N GLU A 30 -0.58 -11.58 4.24
CA GLU A 30 0.77 -11.78 4.77
C GLU A 30 1.69 -12.35 3.70
N HIS A 31 3.00 -12.14 3.88
CA HIS A 31 4.01 -12.74 3.01
C HIS A 31 4.35 -14.15 3.48
N THR A 32 4.84 -14.97 2.55
CA THR A 32 5.36 -16.30 2.87
C THR A 32 6.81 -16.28 3.34
N HIS A 33 7.51 -15.16 3.19
CA HIS A 33 8.90 -15.02 3.64
C HIS A 33 8.97 -14.71 5.14
N GLY A 34 10.12 -15.04 5.74
CA GLY A 34 10.37 -14.78 7.15
C GLY A 34 10.52 -13.28 7.50
N PRO A 35 10.83 -12.97 8.76
CA PRO A 35 10.92 -11.59 9.26
C PRO A 35 12.06 -10.77 8.66
N GLU A 36 13.09 -11.43 8.13
CA GLU A 36 14.27 -10.80 7.51
C GLU A 36 14.41 -11.26 6.05
N PRO A 37 13.56 -10.73 5.13
CA PRO A 37 13.58 -11.11 3.74
C PRO A 37 14.83 -10.57 3.01
N THR A 38 15.38 -11.39 2.14
CA THR A 38 16.44 -10.98 1.21
C THR A 38 15.91 -10.01 0.15
N SER A 39 16.80 -9.22 -0.45
CA SER A 39 16.42 -8.35 -1.58
C SER A 39 15.83 -9.12 -2.76
N LEU A 40 16.26 -10.37 -2.96
CA LEU A 40 15.71 -11.26 -3.97
C LEU A 40 14.24 -11.60 -3.70
N GLU A 41 13.90 -11.94 -2.46
CA GLU A 41 12.51 -12.24 -2.05
C GLU A 41 11.62 -11.00 -2.20
N LEU A 42 12.09 -9.82 -1.80
CA LEU A 42 11.36 -8.56 -1.96
C LEU A 42 11.10 -8.23 -3.45
N ASN A 43 12.06 -8.52 -4.33
CA ASN A 43 11.91 -8.36 -5.78
C ASN A 43 10.93 -9.38 -6.38
N GLN A 44 10.91 -10.61 -5.86
CA GLN A 44 9.93 -11.63 -6.25
C GLN A 44 8.51 -11.23 -5.86
N VAL A 45 8.32 -10.70 -4.65
CA VAL A 45 7.04 -10.14 -4.20
C VAL A 45 6.58 -9.01 -5.13
N THR A 46 7.47 -8.05 -5.41
CA THR A 46 7.18 -6.94 -6.34
C THR A 46 6.80 -7.46 -7.73
N THR A 47 7.49 -8.48 -8.23
CA THR A 47 7.17 -9.12 -9.51
C THR A 47 5.80 -9.79 -9.50
N SER A 48 5.43 -10.40 -8.37
CA SER A 48 4.09 -10.98 -8.17
C SER A 48 3.00 -9.91 -8.22
N HIS A 49 3.22 -8.74 -7.62
CA HIS A 49 2.27 -7.62 -7.71
C HIS A 49 1.99 -7.20 -9.15
N TYR A 50 3.05 -7.03 -9.97
CA TYR A 50 2.88 -6.72 -11.39
C TYR A 50 2.10 -7.81 -12.12
N LYS A 51 2.37 -9.09 -11.80
CA LYS A 51 1.66 -10.22 -12.38
C LYS A 51 0.18 -10.18 -12.04
N ILE A 52 -0.18 -9.96 -10.78
CA ILE A 52 -1.57 -9.86 -10.30
C ILE A 52 -2.32 -8.78 -11.06
N LEU A 53 -1.77 -7.57 -11.15
CA LEU A 53 -2.42 -6.48 -11.88
C LEU A 53 -2.48 -6.73 -13.40
N SER A 54 -1.45 -7.35 -13.98
CA SER A 54 -1.39 -7.65 -15.42
C SER A 54 -2.54 -8.53 -15.91
N PHE A 55 -3.10 -9.38 -15.05
CA PHE A 55 -4.27 -10.20 -15.41
C PHE A 55 -5.54 -9.38 -15.63
N VAL A 56 -5.64 -8.20 -15.01
CA VAL A 56 -6.79 -7.30 -15.12
C VAL A 56 -6.58 -6.30 -16.24
N VAL A 57 -5.39 -5.72 -16.33
CA VAL A 57 -5.08 -4.67 -17.33
C VAL A 57 -4.55 -5.22 -18.66
N GLY A 58 -4.32 -6.52 -18.76
CA GLY A 58 -3.91 -7.22 -19.99
C GLY A 58 -2.45 -7.03 -20.41
N SER A 59 -1.65 -6.23 -19.68
CA SER A 59 -0.25 -5.98 -20.01
C SER A 59 0.61 -5.82 -18.76
N ALA A 60 1.77 -6.48 -18.76
CA ALA A 60 2.77 -6.33 -17.70
C ALA A 60 3.40 -4.93 -17.68
N GLU A 61 3.51 -4.27 -18.83
CA GLU A 61 4.04 -2.91 -18.92
C GLU A 61 3.05 -1.91 -18.31
N ILE A 62 1.77 -1.98 -18.69
CA ILE A 62 0.71 -1.15 -18.11
C ILE A 62 0.60 -1.39 -16.60
N ALA A 63 0.75 -2.64 -16.15
CA ALA A 63 0.73 -2.96 -14.72
C ALA A 63 1.88 -2.27 -13.96
N ARG A 64 3.09 -2.22 -14.53
CA ARG A 64 4.23 -1.50 -13.92
C ARG A 64 3.99 0.00 -13.86
N ASP A 65 3.41 0.58 -14.91
CA ASP A 65 3.12 2.02 -14.95
C ASP A 65 2.01 2.42 -13.97
N LYS A 66 1.01 1.56 -13.79
CA LYS A 66 -0.11 1.81 -12.86
C LYS A 66 0.27 1.63 -11.39
N ILE A 67 1.21 0.74 -11.07
CA ILE A 67 1.67 0.50 -9.69
C ILE A 67 2.75 1.52 -9.33
N PHE A 68 2.42 2.44 -8.42
CA PHE A 68 3.39 3.42 -7.94
C PHE A 68 3.94 3.09 -6.54
N TYR A 69 3.43 2.05 -5.88
CA TYR A 69 3.96 1.58 -4.61
C TYR A 69 3.68 0.10 -4.37
N SER A 70 4.67 -0.65 -3.85
CA SER A 70 4.53 -2.05 -3.45
C SER A 70 4.88 -2.22 -1.97
N TYR A 71 3.98 -2.79 -1.19
CA TYR A 71 4.21 -3.23 0.18
C TYR A 71 4.84 -4.63 0.16
N THR A 72 6.12 -4.73 0.50
CA THR A 72 6.90 -5.97 0.37
C THR A 72 7.42 -6.54 1.69
N HIS A 73 7.29 -5.81 2.80
CA HIS A 73 7.89 -6.20 4.09
C HIS A 73 6.85 -6.77 5.06
N SER A 74 6.17 -5.90 5.82
CA SER A 74 5.26 -6.32 6.90
C SER A 74 3.86 -6.65 6.41
N ILE A 75 3.49 -6.15 5.23
CA ILE A 75 2.17 -6.27 4.61
C ILE A 75 2.39 -6.63 3.16
N ASN A 76 1.57 -7.54 2.62
CA ASN A 76 1.55 -7.88 1.20
C ASN A 76 0.45 -7.10 0.48
N GLY A 77 0.84 -6.39 -0.58
CA GLY A 77 -0.08 -5.58 -1.35
C GLY A 77 0.60 -4.47 -2.14
N PHE A 78 -0.18 -3.70 -2.87
CA PHE A 78 0.33 -2.60 -3.69
C PHE A 78 -0.69 -1.47 -3.82
N VAL A 79 -0.22 -0.32 -4.28
CA VAL A 79 -1.05 0.83 -4.61
C VAL A 79 -0.96 1.09 -6.10
N ALA A 80 -2.11 1.14 -6.76
CA ALA A 80 -2.22 1.33 -8.20
C ALA A 80 -3.23 2.41 -8.55
N VAL A 81 -3.03 3.07 -9.68
CA VAL A 81 -4.04 3.95 -10.30
C VAL A 81 -4.95 3.09 -11.16
N LEU A 82 -6.21 2.96 -10.75
CA LEU A 82 -7.20 2.10 -11.37
C LEU A 82 -8.48 2.87 -11.68
N ASP A 83 -9.22 2.45 -12.70
CA ASP A 83 -10.63 2.78 -12.77
C ASP A 83 -11.48 1.86 -11.89
N GLU A 84 -12.79 2.13 -11.83
CA GLU A 84 -13.71 1.37 -10.98
C GLU A 84 -13.92 -0.07 -11.47
N GLU A 85 -13.87 -0.31 -12.78
CA GLU A 85 -14.03 -1.65 -13.35
C GLU A 85 -12.82 -2.52 -13.01
N GLU A 86 -11.61 -1.99 -13.19
CA GLU A 86 -10.36 -2.65 -12.82
C GLU A 86 -10.33 -2.99 -11.33
N ALA A 87 -10.74 -2.06 -10.47
CA ALA A 87 -10.82 -2.30 -9.02
C ALA A 87 -11.82 -3.42 -8.67
N VAL A 88 -12.99 -3.45 -9.32
CA VAL A 88 -13.99 -4.51 -9.14
C VAL A 88 -13.47 -5.86 -9.66
N GLN A 89 -12.76 -5.89 -10.78
CA GLN A 89 -12.18 -7.11 -11.33
C GLN A 89 -11.10 -7.67 -10.39
N LEU A 90 -10.23 -6.82 -9.83
CA LEU A 90 -9.25 -7.24 -8.82
C LEU A 90 -9.92 -7.80 -7.57
N ALA A 91 -10.97 -7.14 -7.06
CA ALA A 91 -11.68 -7.57 -5.85
C ALA A 91 -12.37 -8.94 -5.99
N LYS A 92 -12.60 -9.41 -7.22
CA LYS A 92 -13.19 -10.74 -7.50
C LYS A 92 -12.17 -11.87 -7.51
N ARG A 93 -10.87 -11.57 -7.50
CA ARG A 93 -9.84 -12.61 -7.56
C ARG A 93 -9.64 -13.26 -6.19
N LEU A 94 -9.37 -14.57 -6.19
CA LEU A 94 -9.17 -15.35 -4.96
C LEU A 94 -7.84 -15.02 -4.24
N ASP A 95 -6.86 -14.50 -4.96
CA ASP A 95 -5.55 -14.08 -4.43
C ASP A 95 -5.57 -12.65 -3.86
N VAL A 96 -6.70 -11.94 -3.96
CA VAL A 96 -6.88 -10.58 -3.45
C VAL A 96 -7.84 -10.60 -2.26
N ILE A 97 -7.39 -10.11 -1.10
CA ILE A 97 -8.21 -10.07 0.12
C ILE A 97 -9.16 -8.87 0.09
N SER A 98 -8.65 -7.69 -0.26
CA SER A 98 -9.49 -6.49 -0.37
C SER A 98 -8.90 -5.44 -1.31
N VAL A 99 -9.78 -4.66 -1.92
CA VAL A 99 -9.45 -3.51 -2.76
C VAL A 99 -10.25 -2.32 -2.25
N PHE A 100 -9.58 -1.20 -1.95
CA PHE A 100 -10.26 -0.01 -1.45
C PHE A 100 -9.58 1.29 -1.90
N PRO A 101 -10.32 2.41 -2.06
CA PRO A 101 -9.74 3.67 -2.49
C PRO A 101 -8.63 4.15 -1.56
N ASN A 102 -7.49 4.54 -2.13
CA ASN A 102 -6.42 5.18 -1.38
C ASN A 102 -6.81 6.63 -1.06
N LYS A 103 -7.13 6.90 0.20
CA LYS A 103 -7.50 8.23 0.67
C LYS A 103 -6.26 8.94 1.21
N PRO A 104 -5.93 10.15 0.74
CA PRO A 104 -4.85 10.93 1.32
C PRO A 104 -5.18 11.18 2.80
N ARG A 105 -4.25 10.83 3.69
CA ARG A 105 -4.36 11.10 5.12
C ARG A 105 -3.54 12.33 5.47
N LYS A 106 -4.08 13.20 6.32
CA LYS A 106 -3.31 14.31 6.90
C LYS A 106 -2.28 13.71 7.84
N LEU A 107 -1.00 14.06 7.66
CA LEU A 107 0.06 13.66 8.56
C LEU A 107 -0.24 14.27 9.94
N HIS A 108 -0.43 13.43 10.94
CA HIS A 108 -0.69 13.89 12.32
C HIS A 108 0.59 13.93 13.16
N THR A 109 1.53 13.01 12.92
CA THR A 109 2.81 12.91 13.63
C THR A 109 3.84 12.32 12.69
N THR A 110 4.98 12.99 12.51
CA THR A 110 6.22 12.38 12.00
C THR A 110 7.15 12.21 13.19
N HIS A 111 8.05 11.22 13.19
CA HIS A 111 9.00 10.99 14.29
C HIS A 111 8.36 10.66 15.65
N SER A 112 7.22 9.96 15.67
CA SER A 112 6.53 9.57 16.91
C SER A 112 7.46 8.90 17.94
N TRP A 113 8.52 8.24 17.49
CA TRP A 113 9.53 7.64 18.37
C TRP A 113 10.37 8.62 19.16
N GLU A 114 10.80 9.71 18.53
CA GLU A 114 11.54 10.79 19.21
C GLU A 114 10.60 11.54 20.15
N PHE A 115 9.36 11.78 19.71
CA PHE A 115 8.31 12.40 20.52
C PHE A 115 7.99 11.58 21.79
N LEU A 116 7.84 10.26 21.65
CA LEU A 116 7.60 9.35 22.76
C LEU A 116 8.88 9.04 23.56
N ARG A 117 10.04 9.62 23.18
CA ARG A 117 11.37 9.41 23.78
C ARG A 117 11.76 7.94 23.88
N LEU A 118 11.26 7.16 22.92
CA LEU A 118 11.43 5.72 22.83
C LEU A 118 12.79 5.37 22.22
N LYS A 119 13.34 6.27 21.41
CA LYS A 119 14.65 6.19 20.78
C LYS A 119 15.20 7.62 20.63
N ARG A 120 16.50 7.81 20.88
CA ARG A 120 17.20 9.08 20.66
C ARG A 120 18.46 8.78 19.85
N ASP A 121 18.59 9.39 18.68
CA ASP A 121 19.76 9.26 17.80
C ASP A 121 20.17 7.81 17.48
N GLY A 122 19.20 6.92 17.24
CA GLY A 122 19.52 5.51 16.98
C GLY A 122 19.61 4.63 18.24
N ILE A 123 19.72 5.23 19.42
CA ILE A 123 20.05 4.55 20.68
C ILE A 123 18.81 4.45 21.57
N ILE A 124 18.66 3.31 22.26
CA ILE A 124 17.64 3.10 23.30
C ILE A 124 18.29 3.37 24.66
N PRO A 125 17.97 4.50 25.34
CA PRO A 125 18.52 4.81 26.66
C PRO A 125 18.28 3.69 27.69
N SER A 126 19.14 3.59 28.70
CA SER A 126 18.96 2.66 29.84
C SER A 126 17.63 2.87 30.57
N GLU A 127 17.14 4.11 30.61
CA GLU A 127 15.93 4.52 31.31
C GLU A 127 14.68 4.47 30.40
N ALA A 128 14.83 4.06 29.14
CA ALA A 128 13.76 4.04 28.17
C ALA A 128 12.58 3.19 28.66
N ILE A 129 11.36 3.67 28.37
CA ILE A 129 10.11 2.99 28.74
C ILE A 129 10.08 1.56 28.17
N TRP A 130 10.70 1.32 27.01
CA TRP A 130 10.87 -0.02 26.42
C TRP A 130 11.54 -1.03 27.38
N LYS A 131 12.64 -0.65 28.04
CA LYS A 131 13.32 -1.55 28.99
C LYS A 131 12.44 -1.85 30.20
N LYS A 132 11.75 -0.84 30.73
CA LYS A 132 10.79 -1.00 31.84
C LYS A 132 9.59 -1.86 31.46
N ALA A 133 9.12 -1.74 30.23
CA ALA A 133 7.99 -2.49 29.68
C ALA A 133 8.38 -3.89 29.15
N ARG A 134 9.61 -4.37 29.39
CA ARG A 134 10.14 -5.63 28.84
C ARG A 134 9.98 -5.75 27.32
N PHE A 135 10.16 -4.63 26.63
CA PHE A 135 10.01 -4.47 25.19
C PHE A 135 8.66 -4.92 24.62
N GLY A 136 7.61 -4.96 25.44
CA GLY A 136 6.32 -5.50 25.01
C GLY A 136 6.37 -7.02 24.84
N LYS A 137 7.07 -7.75 25.72
CA LYS A 137 7.02 -9.22 25.76
C LYS A 137 5.56 -9.69 25.70
N ASP A 138 5.27 -10.58 24.76
CA ASP A 138 3.93 -11.11 24.48
C ASP A 138 2.90 -10.04 24.02
N THR A 139 3.36 -8.91 23.48
CA THR A 139 2.51 -7.79 23.02
C THR A 139 3.06 -7.20 21.72
N ILE A 140 2.25 -7.15 20.67
CA ILE A 140 2.62 -6.51 19.41
C ILE A 140 2.40 -5.00 19.54
N ILE A 141 3.48 -4.22 19.45
CA ILE A 141 3.43 -2.76 19.40
C ILE A 141 3.75 -2.34 17.96
N GLY A 142 2.70 -2.03 17.20
CA GLY A 142 2.81 -1.47 15.85
C GLY A 142 2.67 0.05 15.91
N ASN A 143 3.57 0.77 15.23
CA ASN A 143 3.38 2.18 14.97
C ASN A 143 3.02 2.37 13.51
N LEU A 144 1.91 3.06 13.29
CA LEU A 144 1.47 3.46 11.98
C LEU A 144 2.00 4.86 11.72
N ASP A 145 3.18 4.95 11.09
CA ASP A 145 3.66 6.21 10.54
C ASP A 145 3.20 6.31 9.08
N THR A 146 3.10 7.52 8.56
CA THR A 146 2.71 7.72 7.17
C THR A 146 3.84 8.43 6.45
N VAL A 147 4.43 7.73 5.48
CA VAL A 147 5.52 8.28 4.68
C VAL A 147 4.96 8.92 3.42
N HIS A 148 5.64 9.97 2.96
CA HIS A 148 5.35 10.55 1.66
C HIS A 148 5.73 9.55 0.57
N CYS A 149 4.78 9.18 -0.27
CA CYS A 149 5.02 8.40 -1.48
C CYS A 149 5.08 9.34 -2.68
N PHE A 150 5.81 8.92 -3.70
CA PHE A 150 6.04 9.65 -4.95
C PHE A 150 4.82 10.49 -5.39
N GLY A 151 5.02 11.80 -5.57
CA GLY A 151 3.96 12.74 -5.97
C GLY A 151 3.15 13.33 -4.81
N ARG A 152 1.81 13.28 -4.86
CA ARG A 152 0.92 13.81 -3.81
C ARG A 152 0.28 12.71 -2.95
N HIS A 153 0.79 11.48 -3.04
CA HIS A 153 0.21 10.33 -2.38
C HIS A 153 0.88 10.04 -1.04
N VAL A 154 0.08 9.51 -0.12
CA VAL A 154 0.48 9.22 1.25
C VAL A 154 0.38 7.71 1.42
N CYS A 155 1.47 7.05 1.80
CA CYS A 155 1.49 5.60 2.04
C CYS A 155 1.70 5.29 3.51
N MET A 156 1.08 4.21 3.96
CA MET A 156 1.28 3.73 5.33
C MET A 156 2.63 3.02 5.44
N ASN A 157 3.45 3.40 6.42
CA ASN A 157 4.57 2.59 6.84
C ASN A 157 4.20 1.92 8.16
N LEU A 158 4.08 0.60 8.14
CA LEU A 158 3.91 -0.19 9.36
C LEU A 158 5.27 -0.71 9.80
N THR A 159 5.81 -0.10 10.86
CA THR A 159 6.99 -0.62 11.57
C THR A 159 6.52 -1.34 12.83
N VAL A 160 6.73 -2.65 12.87
CA VAL A 160 6.52 -3.47 14.08
C VAL A 160 7.81 -3.43 14.89
N ILE A 161 7.75 -2.98 16.15
CA ILE A 161 8.94 -2.86 17.04
C ILE A 161 8.87 -3.86 18.21
N GLY A 162 8.14 -4.96 18.04
CA GLY A 162 8.09 -5.99 19.07
C GLY A 162 7.26 -7.18 18.63
N SER A 163 7.96 -8.22 18.17
CA SER A 163 7.49 -9.59 18.30
C SER A 163 8.67 -10.43 18.76
N MET A 164 8.74 -10.66 20.07
CA MET A 164 9.29 -11.92 20.59
C MET A 164 8.16 -12.59 21.36
N ALA A 165 7.07 -12.89 20.65
CA ALA A 165 6.19 -13.97 21.04
C ALA A 165 6.61 -15.16 20.17
N ASN A 166 6.90 -16.27 20.84
CA ASN A 166 7.37 -17.51 20.23
C ASN A 166 6.59 -17.84 18.95
N SER A 167 7.35 -18.15 17.90
CA SER A 167 6.90 -18.62 16.60
C SER A 167 5.84 -19.72 16.73
N PHE A 168 4.67 -19.49 16.16
CA PHE A 168 3.85 -20.53 15.53
C PHE A 168 3.91 -20.31 14.02
#